data_AF-A0A1B9HT32-F1
#
_entry.id   AF-A0A1B9HT32-F1
#
_cell.length_a   1.000
_cell.length_b   1.000
_cell.length_c   1.000
_cell.angle_alpha   90.00
_cell.angle_beta   90.00
_cell.angle_gamma   90.00
#
_symmetry.space_group_name_H-M   'P 1'
#
loop_
_entity.id
_entity.type
_entity.pdbx_description
1 polymer ?
#
loop_
_entity_poly.entity_id
_entity_poly.type
_entity_poly.pdbx_seq_one_letter_code
_entity_poly.pdbx_strand_id
1 'polypeptide(L)'
;MPELIEWPCDVPECHQLVVRSGAICDYCYEVRCSDHDTSQQHPCHLISDQESRRPKKRDIRLRYLSGLIEQLRLHSPTILEQASELNSNKKCTLTIPENADQLLDSGLLAGFNVHFMIEFEDGIKWLLRVRQDQGHPLPLQIRKANIESEVATLNTLKAGGIPVPAAFLHVPPEHEVERVQQEIPFDYFFYEFLPGETWHIPKHPFFSVTLSDEKLVKLVEGYAQVQIKLSQLQLSVSQIGCLKYTDSGELSVGPIIARGCFQTPKPPYLLGPFNIMKDRYLAHIDAALQYIARGAICEWDSVDAYLWHLELRELVSNSKVLGRTLSRVYIKHDDEKGDHLMWNEKEEVVGVLDWEWAHVTSKEEAFSSPYIFYDMIDYIRGDNQLTKEEIMLIDCYDRYNRPDLAECVKNGRLYQRLSSIGHYDKAYSKKGFREPFEPIPISDFHPPAQDVDWRVYSIKRYQNHKGLVETMKKFGVTLEKAEEDARDWHARND
;
A
#
# COMPACT_ATOMS: atom_id res chain seq x y z
N MET A 1 -3.99 -1.56 -5.70
CA MET A 1 -4.89 -0.40 -5.89
C MET A 1 -5.80 -0.23 -4.67
N PRO A 2 -6.45 0.91 -4.40
CA PRO A 2 -7.32 1.03 -3.22
C PRO A 2 -8.53 0.09 -3.35
N GLU A 3 -8.71 -0.81 -2.37
CA GLU A 3 -9.59 -1.99 -2.53
C GLU A 3 -10.95 -1.82 -1.83
N LEU A 4 -11.06 -0.88 -0.88
CA LEU A 4 -12.19 -0.70 0.02
C LEU A 4 -13.13 0.44 -0.42
N ILE A 5 -13.60 0.36 -1.66
CA ILE A 5 -14.67 1.23 -2.18
C ILE A 5 -16.02 0.49 -2.25
N GLU A 6 -17.10 1.23 -2.50
CA GLU A 6 -18.42 0.66 -2.79
C GLU A 6 -18.47 0.07 -4.20
N TRP A 7 -18.58 -1.26 -4.28
CA TRP A 7 -18.76 -2.01 -5.52
C TRP A 7 -20.23 -2.40 -5.72
N PRO A 8 -20.81 -2.25 -6.92
CA PRO A 8 -22.14 -2.79 -7.21
C PRO A 8 -22.11 -4.33 -7.23
N CYS A 9 -23.21 -4.97 -6.85
CA CYS A 9 -23.36 -6.40 -7.02
C CYS A 9 -23.60 -6.77 -8.50
N ASP A 10 -22.89 -7.78 -9.00
CA ASP A 10 -23.00 -8.24 -10.40
C ASP A 10 -24.24 -9.11 -10.68
N VAL A 11 -25.13 -9.32 -9.71
CA VAL A 11 -26.41 -10.01 -9.98
C VAL A 11 -27.34 -9.02 -10.72
N PRO A 12 -27.89 -9.40 -11.89
CA PRO A 12 -28.83 -8.56 -12.61
C PRO A 12 -29.97 -8.07 -11.71
N GLU A 13 -30.36 -6.80 -11.85
CA GLU A 13 -31.43 -6.15 -11.06
C GLU A 13 -31.12 -5.97 -9.56
N CYS A 14 -29.93 -6.34 -9.09
CA CYS A 14 -29.49 -6.04 -7.72
C CYS A 14 -28.93 -4.60 -7.64
N HIS A 15 -29.36 -3.84 -6.63
CA HIS A 15 -28.86 -2.49 -6.38
C HIS A 15 -28.03 -2.37 -5.09
N GLN A 16 -27.66 -3.51 -4.49
CA GLN A 16 -26.86 -3.54 -3.28
C GLN A 16 -25.39 -3.19 -3.60
N LEU A 17 -24.78 -2.45 -2.68
CA LEU A 17 -23.36 -2.10 -2.73
C LEU A 17 -22.58 -2.94 -1.72
N VAL A 18 -21.36 -3.31 -2.08
CA VAL A 18 -20.47 -4.17 -1.32
C VAL A 18 -19.22 -3.39 -0.95
N VAL A 19 -18.88 -3.38 0.34
CA VAL A 19 -17.65 -2.79 0.87
C VAL A 19 -17.05 -3.78 1.87
N ARG A 20 -16.04 -4.52 1.43
CA ARG A 20 -15.27 -5.43 2.28
C ARG A 20 -13.94 -5.77 1.63
N SER A 21 -12.99 -6.22 2.43
CA SER A 21 -11.78 -6.86 1.93
C SER A 21 -12.16 -8.07 1.06
N GLY A 22 -11.59 -8.16 -0.15
CA GLY A 22 -11.94 -9.23 -1.08
C GLY A 22 -13.38 -9.16 -1.62
N ALA A 23 -13.92 -7.95 -1.82
CA ALA A 23 -15.25 -7.78 -2.44
C ALA A 23 -15.36 -8.44 -3.82
N ILE A 24 -14.27 -8.42 -4.60
CA ILE A 24 -14.14 -9.13 -5.88
C ILE A 24 -13.64 -10.54 -5.59
N CYS A 25 -14.36 -11.55 -6.06
CA CYS A 25 -13.99 -12.95 -5.85
C CYS A 25 -12.77 -13.36 -6.69
N ASP A 26 -11.70 -13.83 -6.06
CA ASP A 26 -10.48 -14.33 -6.73
C ASP A 26 -10.70 -15.48 -7.74
N TYR A 27 -11.85 -16.15 -7.70
CA TYR A 27 -12.13 -17.35 -8.48
C TYR A 27 -13.04 -17.10 -9.69
N CYS A 28 -13.81 -16.01 -9.69
CA CYS A 28 -14.69 -15.66 -10.81
C CYS A 28 -14.64 -14.17 -11.20
N TYR A 29 -13.96 -13.33 -10.44
CA TYR A 29 -13.93 -11.88 -10.56
C TYR A 29 -15.32 -11.22 -10.52
N GLU A 30 -16.27 -11.83 -9.82
CA GLU A 30 -17.58 -11.23 -9.60
C GLU A 30 -17.67 -10.62 -8.19
N VAL A 31 -18.47 -9.56 -8.06
CA VAL A 31 -18.87 -8.94 -6.80
C VAL A 31 -20.26 -9.41 -6.42
N ARG A 32 -20.38 -10.02 -5.23
CA ARG A 32 -21.65 -10.50 -4.68
C ARG A 32 -21.95 -9.82 -3.34
N CYS A 33 -23.15 -9.28 -3.18
CA CYS A 33 -23.62 -8.75 -1.89
C CYS A 33 -23.94 -9.88 -0.91
N SER A 34 -24.19 -9.56 0.37
CA SER A 34 -24.49 -10.56 1.40
C SER A 34 -25.62 -11.53 1.04
N ASP A 35 -26.62 -11.05 0.29
CA ASP A 35 -27.79 -11.84 -0.08
C ASP A 35 -27.50 -12.82 -1.24
N HIS A 36 -26.52 -12.47 -2.07
CA HIS A 36 -26.13 -13.23 -3.27
C HIS A 36 -24.82 -13.99 -3.10
N ASP A 37 -24.07 -13.71 -2.04
CA ASP A 37 -22.82 -14.40 -1.70
C ASP A 37 -23.08 -15.70 -0.92
N THR A 38 -23.88 -16.57 -1.52
CA THR A 38 -24.28 -17.87 -0.94
C THR A 38 -23.72 -19.02 -1.77
N SER A 39 -23.59 -20.21 -1.19
CA SER A 39 -23.08 -21.39 -1.92
C SER A 39 -23.95 -21.81 -3.12
N GLN A 40 -25.23 -21.42 -3.14
CA GLN A 40 -26.15 -21.68 -4.25
C GLN A 40 -25.95 -20.72 -5.43
N GLN A 41 -25.71 -19.44 -5.13
CA GLN A 41 -25.61 -18.38 -6.15
C GLN A 41 -24.16 -18.02 -6.50
N HIS A 42 -23.22 -18.41 -5.65
CA HIS A 42 -21.80 -18.20 -5.82
C HIS A 42 -21.05 -19.52 -5.55
N PRO A 43 -20.98 -20.44 -6.55
CA PRO A 43 -20.41 -21.77 -6.39
C PRO A 43 -18.93 -21.80 -5.99
N CYS A 44 -18.22 -20.66 -6.07
CA CYS A 44 -16.85 -20.52 -5.58
C CYS A 44 -16.71 -20.86 -4.09
N HIS A 45 -17.79 -20.73 -3.29
CA HIS A 45 -17.84 -21.20 -1.89
C HIS A 45 -17.65 -22.71 -1.73
N LEU A 46 -17.95 -23.49 -2.77
CA LEU A 46 -17.81 -24.94 -2.74
C LEU A 46 -16.34 -25.39 -2.96
N ILE A 47 -15.44 -24.46 -3.31
CA ILE A 47 -14.03 -24.75 -3.58
C ILE A 47 -13.22 -24.71 -2.27
N SER A 48 -13.13 -25.85 -1.62
CA SER A 48 -12.49 -25.97 -0.31
C SER A 48 -11.01 -26.35 -0.35
N ASP A 49 -10.56 -27.12 -1.35
CA ASP A 49 -9.20 -27.67 -1.41
C ASP A 49 -8.24 -26.88 -2.33
N GLN A 50 -6.94 -26.96 -2.04
CA GLN A 50 -5.92 -26.20 -2.76
C GLN A 50 -5.73 -26.68 -4.22
N GLU A 51 -5.93 -27.96 -4.49
CA GLU A 51 -5.78 -28.57 -5.81
C GLU A 51 -6.87 -28.07 -6.77
N SER A 52 -8.08 -27.82 -6.28
CA SER A 52 -9.17 -27.20 -7.04
C SER A 52 -9.03 -25.67 -7.17
N ARG A 53 -8.48 -24.99 -6.15
CA ARG A 53 -8.31 -23.52 -6.15
C ARG A 53 -7.33 -23.05 -7.21
N ARG A 54 -6.19 -23.74 -7.37
CA ARG A 54 -5.12 -23.31 -8.29
C ARG A 54 -5.56 -23.27 -9.76
N PRO A 55 -6.14 -24.34 -10.34
CA PRO A 55 -6.67 -24.32 -11.69
C PRO A 55 -7.73 -23.24 -11.87
N LYS A 56 -8.67 -23.11 -10.92
CA LYS A 56 -9.74 -22.11 -11.03
C LYS A 56 -9.19 -20.67 -11.08
N LYS A 57 -8.24 -20.33 -10.21
CA LYS A 57 -7.55 -19.03 -10.23
C LYS A 57 -6.78 -18.82 -11.54
N ARG A 58 -6.12 -19.87 -12.06
CA ARG A 58 -5.43 -19.80 -13.36
C ARG A 58 -6.43 -19.53 -14.49
N ASP A 59 -7.54 -20.26 -14.55
CA ASP A 59 -8.53 -20.17 -15.63
C ASP A 59 -9.17 -18.79 -15.72
N ILE A 60 -9.61 -18.23 -14.58
CA ILE A 60 -10.20 -16.88 -14.58
C ILE A 60 -9.18 -15.81 -14.97
N ARG A 61 -7.93 -15.95 -14.49
CA ARG A 61 -6.83 -15.06 -14.85
C ARG A 61 -6.50 -15.15 -16.34
N LEU A 62 -6.44 -16.36 -16.92
CA LEU A 62 -6.25 -16.56 -18.35
C LEU A 62 -7.35 -15.89 -19.17
N ARG A 63 -8.62 -16.01 -18.76
CA ARG A 63 -9.74 -15.35 -19.43
C ARG A 63 -9.60 -13.83 -19.43
N TYR A 64 -9.27 -13.25 -18.28
CA TYR A 64 -9.03 -11.82 -18.14
C TYR A 64 -7.91 -11.35 -19.06
N LEU A 65 -6.76 -12.04 -19.02
CA LEU A 65 -5.58 -11.69 -19.82
C LEU A 65 -5.83 -11.86 -21.32
N SER A 66 -6.59 -12.87 -21.74
CA SER A 66 -7.00 -13.02 -23.14
C SER A 66 -7.81 -11.81 -23.62
N GLY A 67 -8.79 -11.37 -22.82
CA GLY A 67 -9.55 -10.16 -23.11
C GLY A 67 -8.66 -8.91 -23.18
N LEU A 68 -7.71 -8.76 -22.25
CA LEU A 68 -6.76 -7.66 -22.26
C LEU A 68 -5.89 -7.66 -23.53
N ILE A 69 -5.37 -8.82 -23.94
CA ILE A 69 -4.56 -8.97 -25.16
C ILE A 69 -5.37 -8.59 -26.41
N GLU A 70 -6.63 -9.02 -26.49
CA GLU A 70 -7.53 -8.66 -27.60
C GLU A 70 -7.75 -7.15 -27.69
N GLN A 71 -8.09 -6.50 -26.56
CA GLN A 71 -8.25 -5.05 -26.50
C GLN A 71 -6.93 -4.33 -26.82
N LEU A 72 -5.81 -4.81 -26.30
CA LEU A 72 -4.51 -4.21 -26.57
C LEU A 72 -4.15 -4.26 -28.07
N ARG A 73 -4.42 -5.37 -28.75
CA ARG A 73 -4.22 -5.48 -30.20
C ARG A 73 -5.09 -4.49 -30.97
N LEU A 74 -6.37 -4.41 -30.61
CA LEU A 74 -7.33 -3.50 -31.23
C LEU A 74 -6.88 -2.04 -31.12
N HIS A 75 -6.36 -1.63 -29.95
CA HIS A 75 -5.96 -0.26 -29.68
C HIS A 75 -4.46 0.02 -29.90
N SER A 76 -3.68 -0.99 -30.33
CA SER A 76 -2.24 -0.85 -30.54
C SER A 76 -1.83 0.28 -31.49
N PRO A 77 -2.55 0.60 -32.59
CA PRO A 77 -2.17 1.71 -33.46
C PRO A 77 -2.17 3.05 -32.73
N THR A 78 -3.23 3.32 -31.95
CA THR A 78 -3.37 4.55 -31.15
C THR A 78 -2.29 4.63 -30.06
N ILE A 79 -2.01 3.52 -29.39
CA ILE A 79 -0.98 3.47 -28.34
C ILE A 79 0.41 3.75 -28.93
N LEU A 80 0.73 3.19 -30.10
CA LEU A 80 2.00 3.43 -30.79
C LEU A 80 2.14 4.86 -31.31
N GLU A 81 1.05 5.46 -31.80
CA GLU A 81 1.01 6.87 -32.19
C GLU A 81 1.35 7.77 -30.99
N GLN A 82 0.70 7.56 -29.85
CA GLN A 82 0.98 8.32 -28.64
C GLN A 82 2.41 8.12 -28.11
N ALA A 83 2.93 6.88 -28.12
CA ALA A 83 4.32 6.61 -27.73
C ALA A 83 5.31 7.32 -28.66
N SER A 84 5.02 7.31 -29.97
CA SER A 84 5.79 8.01 -31.00
C SER A 84 5.80 9.52 -30.75
N GLU A 85 4.63 10.14 -30.54
CA GLU A 85 4.51 11.57 -30.22
C GLU A 85 5.35 11.97 -29.01
N LEU A 86 5.24 11.21 -27.92
CA LEU A 86 6.00 11.43 -26.69
C LEU A 86 7.52 11.28 -26.88
N ASN A 87 7.97 10.49 -27.86
CA ASN A 87 9.38 10.27 -28.16
C ASN A 87 9.86 10.96 -29.45
N SER A 88 9.39 12.19 -29.71
CA SER A 88 9.81 13.01 -30.85
C SER A 88 9.44 12.43 -32.23
N ASN A 89 8.25 11.84 -32.33
CA ASN A 89 7.69 11.23 -33.54
C ASN A 89 8.52 10.08 -34.13
N LYS A 90 9.29 9.38 -33.29
CA LYS A 90 10.05 8.19 -33.72
C LYS A 90 9.12 6.99 -33.85
N LYS A 91 9.31 6.22 -34.93
CA LYS A 91 8.56 4.98 -35.11
C LYS A 91 8.91 3.98 -34.01
N CYS A 92 7.92 3.22 -33.57
CA CYS A 92 8.07 2.17 -32.60
C CYS A 92 7.18 0.97 -32.92
N THR A 93 7.50 -0.15 -32.28
CA THR A 93 6.70 -1.38 -32.34
C THR A 93 6.35 -1.84 -30.93
N LEU A 94 5.19 -2.48 -30.77
CA LEU A 94 4.70 -3.01 -29.50
C LEU A 94 4.71 -4.54 -29.57
N THR A 95 5.41 -5.18 -28.65
CA THR A 95 5.46 -6.64 -28.53
C THR A 95 4.31 -7.13 -27.66
N ILE A 96 3.34 -7.79 -28.29
CA ILE A 96 2.19 -8.41 -27.62
C ILE A 96 2.32 -9.93 -27.74
N PRO A 97 2.31 -10.69 -26.62
CA PRO A 97 2.28 -12.16 -26.67
C PRO A 97 1.12 -12.70 -27.51
N GLU A 98 1.28 -13.89 -28.10
CA GLU A 98 0.26 -14.47 -28.99
C GLU A 98 -1.01 -14.88 -28.22
N ASN A 99 -0.87 -15.26 -26.95
CA ASN A 99 -1.97 -15.69 -26.10
C ASN A 99 -1.67 -15.46 -24.61
N ALA A 100 -2.69 -15.65 -23.77
CA ALA A 100 -2.61 -15.43 -22.34
C ALA A 100 -1.64 -16.39 -21.62
N ASP A 101 -1.46 -17.63 -22.11
CA ASP A 101 -0.48 -18.57 -21.53
C ASP A 101 0.94 -18.05 -21.71
N GLN A 102 1.31 -17.61 -22.92
CA GLN A 102 2.61 -16.98 -23.16
C GLN A 102 2.81 -15.73 -22.31
N LEU A 103 1.77 -14.90 -22.14
CA LEU A 103 1.83 -13.74 -21.27
C LEU A 103 2.09 -14.16 -19.81
N LEU A 104 1.39 -15.17 -19.28
CA LEU A 104 1.63 -15.69 -17.93
C LEU A 104 3.06 -16.16 -17.72
N ASP A 105 3.67 -16.80 -18.72
CA ASP A 105 5.02 -17.36 -18.62
C ASP A 105 6.12 -16.33 -18.92
N SER A 106 5.77 -15.13 -19.42
CA SER A 106 6.72 -14.12 -19.89
C SER A 106 7.45 -13.33 -18.79
N GLY A 107 6.99 -13.39 -17.54
CA GLY A 107 7.47 -12.52 -16.47
C GLY A 107 7.02 -11.05 -16.58
N LEU A 108 6.17 -10.72 -17.57
CA LEU A 108 5.67 -9.35 -17.78
C LEU A 108 4.53 -8.96 -16.81
N LEU A 109 4.00 -9.92 -16.05
CA LEU A 109 2.98 -9.64 -15.03
C LEU A 109 3.62 -9.24 -13.71
N ALA A 110 3.15 -8.13 -13.17
CA ALA A 110 3.34 -7.76 -11.78
C ALA A 110 2.01 -7.88 -11.01
N GLY A 111 2.01 -7.48 -9.74
CA GLY A 111 0.82 -7.56 -8.87
C GLY A 111 -0.38 -6.77 -9.42
N PHE A 112 -0.19 -5.47 -9.69
CA PHE A 112 -1.24 -4.57 -10.18
C PHE A 112 -1.09 -4.16 -11.64
N ASN A 113 -0.08 -4.67 -12.33
CA ASN A 113 0.33 -4.17 -13.64
C ASN A 113 0.69 -5.29 -14.60
N VAL A 114 0.42 -5.09 -15.88
CA VAL A 114 0.95 -5.91 -16.98
C VAL A 114 1.81 -5.01 -17.86
N HIS A 115 3.02 -5.46 -18.17
CA HIS A 115 3.97 -4.68 -18.97
C HIS A 115 4.07 -5.24 -20.39
N PHE A 116 4.22 -4.38 -21.39
CA PHE A 116 4.45 -4.78 -22.77
C PHE A 116 5.60 -3.98 -23.36
N MET A 117 6.49 -4.64 -24.11
CA MET A 117 7.69 -3.99 -24.64
C MET A 117 7.38 -3.09 -25.82
N ILE A 118 7.85 -1.86 -25.78
CA ILE A 118 7.89 -0.94 -26.90
C ILE A 118 9.35 -0.73 -27.31
N GLU A 119 9.66 -0.97 -28.58
CA GLU A 119 10.99 -0.75 -29.14
C GLU A 119 10.92 0.29 -30.25
N PHE A 120 11.69 1.36 -30.09
CA PHE A 120 11.82 2.45 -31.06
C PHE A 120 12.86 2.12 -32.12
N GLU A 121 12.77 2.77 -33.29
CA GLU A 121 13.67 2.55 -34.42
C GLU A 121 15.15 2.89 -34.12
N ASP A 122 15.42 3.67 -33.07
CA ASP A 122 16.76 4.00 -32.58
C ASP A 122 17.29 3.02 -31.52
N GLY A 123 16.54 1.97 -31.21
CA GLY A 123 16.87 0.95 -30.21
C GLY A 123 16.55 1.32 -28.77
N ILE A 124 15.96 2.50 -28.51
CA ILE A 124 15.42 2.83 -27.19
C ILE A 124 14.25 1.90 -26.88
N LYS A 125 14.16 1.47 -25.62
CA LYS A 125 13.12 0.57 -25.13
C LYS A 125 12.30 1.23 -24.04
N TRP A 126 10.99 1.22 -24.21
CA TRP A 126 10.01 1.56 -23.17
C TRP A 126 9.17 0.33 -22.87
N LEU A 127 8.44 0.41 -21.78
CA LEU A 127 7.39 -0.53 -21.41
C LEU A 127 6.07 0.24 -21.37
N LEU A 128 5.06 -0.29 -22.06
CA LEU A 128 3.68 0.06 -21.84
C LEU A 128 3.23 -0.63 -20.55
N ARG A 129 2.82 0.14 -19.54
CA ARG A 129 2.34 -0.38 -18.27
C ARG A 129 0.83 -0.24 -18.21
N VAL A 130 0.13 -1.36 -18.21
CA VAL A 130 -1.34 -1.44 -18.15
C VAL A 130 -1.77 -1.82 -16.73
N ARG A 131 -2.68 -1.06 -16.12
CA ARG A 131 -3.23 -1.36 -14.80
C ARG A 131 -4.19 -2.55 -14.89
N GLN A 132 -4.04 -3.50 -13.97
CA GLN A 132 -4.96 -4.61 -13.82
C GLN A 132 -6.16 -4.18 -12.97
N ASP A 133 -7.36 -4.38 -13.49
CA ASP A 133 -8.63 -4.06 -12.84
C ASP A 133 -9.52 -5.29 -12.61
N GLN A 134 -9.13 -6.46 -13.14
CA GLN A 134 -9.90 -7.70 -13.06
C GLN A 134 -11.35 -7.55 -13.59
N GLY A 135 -11.58 -6.63 -14.53
CA GLY A 135 -12.92 -6.32 -15.06
C GLY A 135 -13.74 -5.35 -14.19
N HIS A 136 -13.15 -4.84 -13.11
CA HIS A 136 -13.78 -3.90 -12.18
C HIS A 136 -12.93 -2.63 -12.09
N PRO A 137 -13.05 -1.70 -13.07
CA PRO A 137 -12.30 -0.46 -13.03
C PRO A 137 -12.69 0.35 -11.80
N LEU A 138 -11.67 0.84 -11.06
CA LEU A 138 -11.89 1.79 -9.99
C LEU A 138 -12.49 3.11 -10.52
N PRO A 139 -13.13 3.92 -9.65
CA PRO A 139 -13.54 5.27 -9.99
C PRO A 139 -12.42 6.06 -10.67
N LEU A 140 -12.74 6.73 -11.77
CA LEU A 140 -11.76 7.45 -12.60
C LEU A 140 -10.88 8.41 -11.79
N GLN A 141 -11.44 9.07 -10.77
CA GLN A 141 -10.71 9.96 -9.88
C GLN A 141 -9.52 9.25 -9.19
N ILE A 142 -9.70 8.00 -8.76
CA ILE A 142 -8.64 7.22 -8.09
C ILE A 142 -7.60 6.78 -9.11
N ARG A 143 -8.04 6.25 -10.26
CA ARG A 143 -7.16 5.73 -11.31
C ARG A 143 -6.25 6.84 -11.86
N LYS A 144 -6.84 7.99 -12.19
CA LYS A 144 -6.14 9.17 -12.68
C LYS A 144 -5.13 9.68 -11.64
N ALA A 145 -5.54 9.86 -10.39
CA ALA A 145 -4.66 10.33 -9.34
C ALA A 145 -3.47 9.39 -9.12
N ASN A 146 -3.69 8.07 -9.20
CA ASN A 146 -2.63 7.06 -9.02
C ASN A 146 -1.59 7.12 -10.14
N ILE A 147 -2.02 7.19 -11.40
CA ILE A 147 -1.10 7.27 -12.55
C ILE A 147 -0.34 8.59 -12.55
N GLU A 148 -1.03 9.72 -12.35
CA GLU A 148 -0.40 11.04 -12.28
C GLU A 148 0.64 11.11 -11.15
N SER A 149 0.34 10.49 -10.01
CA SER A 149 1.28 10.43 -8.88
C SER A 149 2.53 9.62 -9.17
N GLU A 150 2.37 8.44 -9.77
CA GLU A 150 3.52 7.60 -10.12
C GLU A 150 4.41 8.32 -11.15
N VAL A 151 3.81 8.90 -12.19
CA VAL A 151 4.54 9.65 -13.23
C VAL A 151 5.29 10.86 -12.65
N ALA A 152 4.62 11.65 -11.80
CA ALA A 152 5.25 12.80 -11.16
C ALA A 152 6.42 12.38 -10.24
N THR A 153 6.23 11.31 -9.48
CA THR A 153 7.25 10.78 -8.58
C THR A 153 8.47 10.27 -9.35
N LEU A 154 8.27 9.41 -10.36
CA LEU A 154 9.35 8.85 -11.17
C LEU A 154 10.18 9.94 -11.86
N ASN A 155 9.52 10.94 -12.45
CA ASN A 155 10.23 12.03 -13.13
C ASN A 155 10.96 12.95 -12.14
N THR A 156 10.40 13.19 -10.95
CA THR A 156 11.09 13.93 -9.89
C THR A 156 12.35 13.20 -9.41
N LEU A 157 12.24 11.89 -9.20
CA LEU A 157 13.34 11.03 -8.77
C LEU A 157 14.44 10.93 -9.85
N LYS A 158 14.05 10.75 -11.12
CA LYS A 158 14.98 10.70 -12.26
C LYS A 158 15.76 12.01 -12.39
N ALA A 159 15.07 13.15 -12.33
CA ALA A 159 15.70 14.47 -12.36
C ALA A 159 16.66 14.67 -11.18
N GLY A 160 16.37 14.03 -10.05
CA GLY A 160 17.21 13.97 -8.86
C GLY A 160 18.39 12.99 -8.91
N GLY A 161 18.59 12.27 -10.02
CA GLY A 161 19.68 11.30 -10.19
C GLY A 161 19.48 9.97 -9.45
N ILE A 162 18.25 9.68 -9.01
CA ILE A 162 17.90 8.36 -8.48
C ILE A 162 17.80 7.39 -9.68
N PRO A 163 18.32 6.16 -9.59
CA PRO A 163 18.23 5.17 -10.66
C PRO A 163 16.80 4.61 -10.74
N VAL A 164 15.90 5.39 -11.30
CA VAL A 164 14.51 5.03 -11.60
C VAL A 164 14.27 5.18 -13.10
N PRO A 165 13.20 4.57 -13.64
CA PRO A 165 12.81 4.86 -15.00
C PRO A 165 12.18 6.27 -15.10
N ALA A 166 12.34 6.92 -16.25
CA ALA A 166 11.44 8.01 -16.61
C ALA A 166 10.04 7.45 -16.92
N ALA A 167 9.00 8.26 -16.72
CA ALA A 167 7.62 7.87 -17.03
C ALA A 167 6.91 8.95 -17.85
N PHE A 168 6.04 8.51 -18.75
CA PHE A 168 5.40 9.38 -19.73
C PHE A 168 3.91 9.07 -19.78
N LEU A 169 3.10 10.11 -19.59
CA LEU A 169 1.65 10.05 -19.70
C LEU A 169 1.23 10.84 -20.93
N HIS A 170 0.49 10.21 -21.83
CA HIS A 170 -0.16 10.93 -22.91
C HIS A 170 -1.39 11.64 -22.33
N VAL A 171 -1.42 12.96 -22.42
CA VAL A 171 -2.55 13.78 -21.98
C VAL A 171 -3.21 14.35 -23.23
N PRO A 172 -4.38 13.84 -23.65
CA PRO A 172 -5.08 14.38 -24.79
C PRO A 172 -5.58 15.80 -24.49
N PRO A 173 -5.81 16.64 -25.52
CA PRO A 173 -6.43 17.94 -25.34
C PRO A 173 -7.76 17.83 -24.58
N GLU A 174 -8.11 18.83 -23.76
CA GLU A 174 -9.29 18.78 -22.87
C GLU A 174 -10.59 18.35 -23.57
N HIS A 175 -10.80 18.79 -24.81
CA HIS A 175 -12.00 18.46 -25.61
C HIS A 175 -12.04 17.01 -26.12
N GLU A 176 -10.94 16.27 -26.02
CA GLU A 176 -10.83 14.87 -26.46
C GLU A 176 -10.68 13.90 -25.29
N VAL A 177 -10.47 14.37 -24.06
CA VAL A 177 -10.27 13.53 -22.86
C VAL A 177 -11.40 12.53 -22.69
N GLU A 178 -12.65 12.98 -22.71
CA GLU A 178 -13.81 12.08 -22.54
C GLU A 178 -13.89 11.04 -23.66
N ARG A 179 -13.57 11.43 -24.90
CA ARG A 179 -13.61 10.53 -26.05
C ARG A 179 -12.49 9.47 -25.98
N VAL A 180 -11.25 9.88 -25.72
CA VAL A 180 -10.10 8.97 -25.61
C VAL A 180 -10.28 8.00 -24.44
N GLN A 181 -10.82 8.48 -23.31
CA GLN A 181 -11.14 7.63 -22.16
C GLN A 181 -12.29 6.66 -22.42
N GLN A 182 -13.20 6.98 -23.35
CA GLN A 182 -14.24 6.06 -23.80
C GLN A 182 -13.74 5.07 -24.85
N GLU A 183 -12.70 5.41 -25.60
CA GLU A 183 -12.16 4.56 -26.68
C GLU A 183 -11.26 3.44 -26.16
N ILE A 184 -10.40 3.68 -25.16
CA ILE A 184 -9.48 2.65 -24.63
C ILE A 184 -10.00 2.10 -23.30
N PRO A 185 -10.31 0.79 -23.18
CA PRO A 185 -11.03 0.25 -22.03
C PRO A 185 -10.14 -0.09 -20.81
N PHE A 186 -8.88 0.34 -20.79
CA PHE A 186 -7.93 0.08 -19.71
C PHE A 186 -7.03 1.29 -19.47
N ASP A 187 -6.55 1.46 -18.23
CA ASP A 187 -5.61 2.53 -17.93
C ASP A 187 -4.17 2.10 -18.20
N TYR A 188 -3.41 3.01 -18.81
CA TYR A 188 -2.00 2.77 -19.11
C TYR A 188 -1.18 4.05 -19.07
N PHE A 189 0.13 3.86 -19.01
CA PHE A 189 1.13 4.89 -19.28
C PHE A 189 2.42 4.22 -19.77
N PHE A 190 3.38 5.02 -20.20
CA PHE A 190 4.67 4.53 -20.69
C PHE A 190 5.75 4.73 -19.62
N TYR A 191 6.70 3.80 -19.53
CA TYR A 191 7.80 3.90 -18.59
C TYR A 191 9.09 3.37 -19.22
N GLU A 192 10.23 4.00 -18.97
CA GLU A 192 11.53 3.63 -19.53
C GLU A 192 11.93 2.20 -19.12
N PHE A 193 12.43 1.40 -20.06
CA PHE A 193 12.97 0.08 -19.71
C PHE A 193 14.30 0.24 -18.96
N LEU A 194 14.40 -0.35 -17.76
CA LEU A 194 15.65 -0.43 -17.03
C LEU A 194 16.28 -1.82 -17.18
N PRO A 195 17.57 -1.93 -17.56
CA PRO A 195 18.29 -3.18 -17.53
C PRO A 195 18.67 -3.56 -16.09
N GLY A 196 18.87 -4.86 -15.84
CA GLY A 196 19.27 -5.42 -14.55
C GLY A 196 18.29 -6.49 -14.07
N GLU A 197 18.59 -7.08 -12.92
CA GLU A 197 17.78 -8.15 -12.34
C GLU A 197 17.46 -7.86 -10.88
N THR A 198 16.26 -8.23 -10.45
CA THR A 198 15.91 -8.19 -9.03
C THR A 198 16.46 -9.42 -8.33
N TRP A 199 16.86 -9.29 -7.07
CA TRP A 199 17.22 -10.45 -6.27
C TRP A 199 15.97 -11.08 -5.67
N HIS A 200 15.88 -12.40 -5.75
CA HIS A 200 14.94 -13.14 -4.91
C HIS A 200 15.41 -13.07 -3.46
N ILE A 201 14.67 -12.35 -2.61
CA ILE A 201 14.98 -12.18 -1.20
C ILE A 201 13.98 -13.02 -0.39
N PRO A 202 14.37 -14.24 0.03
CA PRO A 202 13.50 -15.06 0.86
C PRO A 202 13.33 -14.41 2.23
N LYS A 203 12.08 -14.06 2.57
CA LYS A 203 11.68 -13.54 3.87
C LYS A 203 10.50 -14.34 4.37
N HIS A 204 10.68 -14.98 5.53
CA HIS A 204 9.56 -15.60 6.23
C HIS A 204 8.76 -14.51 6.96
N PRO A 205 7.42 -14.59 7.05
CA PRO A 205 6.61 -13.60 7.77
C PRO A 205 7.05 -13.40 9.23
N PHE A 206 7.55 -14.45 9.87
CA PHE A 206 7.90 -14.44 11.31
C PHE A 206 9.40 -14.37 11.62
N PHE A 207 10.29 -14.48 10.62
CA PHE A 207 11.75 -14.58 10.84
C PHE A 207 12.52 -13.60 9.97
N SER A 208 13.80 -13.39 10.27
CA SER A 208 14.67 -12.47 9.54
C SER A 208 14.86 -12.88 8.07
N VAL A 209 15.46 -11.98 7.30
CA VAL A 209 15.87 -12.25 5.91
C VAL A 209 16.82 -13.44 5.88
N THR A 210 16.57 -14.42 5.00
CA THR A 210 17.39 -15.64 4.90
C THR A 210 18.41 -15.54 3.76
N LEU A 211 19.24 -14.51 3.79
CA LEU A 211 20.39 -14.33 2.89
C LEU A 211 21.70 -14.76 3.59
N SER A 212 22.75 -15.04 2.81
CA SER A 212 24.11 -15.14 3.37
C SER A 212 24.54 -13.79 3.95
N ASP A 213 25.42 -13.79 4.95
CA ASP A 213 25.88 -12.54 5.58
C ASP A 213 26.47 -11.56 4.55
N GLU A 214 27.22 -12.06 3.56
CA GLU A 214 27.76 -11.23 2.48
C GLU A 214 26.67 -10.56 1.64
N LYS A 215 25.63 -11.32 1.23
CA LYS A 215 24.51 -10.75 0.46
C LYS A 215 23.65 -9.80 1.29
N LEU A 216 23.49 -10.08 2.59
CA LEU A 216 22.77 -9.21 3.49
C LEU A 216 23.49 -7.86 3.67
N VAL A 217 24.81 -7.86 3.82
CA VAL A 217 25.61 -6.62 3.85
C VAL A 217 25.41 -5.81 2.58
N LYS A 218 25.48 -6.46 1.40
CA LYS A 218 25.26 -5.80 0.11
C LYS A 218 23.85 -5.22 -0.02
N LEU A 219 22.82 -5.97 0.39
CA LEU A 219 21.43 -5.50 0.39
C LEU A 219 21.26 -4.24 1.25
N VAL A 220 21.77 -4.27 2.49
CA VAL A 220 21.69 -3.14 3.42
C VAL A 220 22.46 -1.93 2.88
N GLU A 221 23.65 -2.14 2.30
CA GLU A 221 24.46 -1.07 1.73
C GLU A 221 23.83 -0.45 0.48
N GLY A 222 23.33 -1.26 -0.45
CA GLY A 222 22.61 -0.79 -1.63
C GLY A 222 21.35 0.00 -1.26
N TYR A 223 20.57 -0.50 -0.30
CA TYR A 223 19.41 0.22 0.24
C TYR A 223 19.83 1.57 0.87
N ALA A 224 20.84 1.56 1.75
CA ALA A 224 21.32 2.78 2.41
C ALA A 224 21.79 3.85 1.40
N GLN A 225 22.51 3.45 0.35
CA GLN A 225 22.97 4.38 -0.69
C GLN A 225 21.80 5.02 -1.46
N VAL A 226 20.73 4.27 -1.75
CA VAL A 226 19.51 4.83 -2.35
C VAL A 226 18.86 5.85 -1.40
N GLN A 227 18.67 5.50 -0.13
CA GLN A 227 18.06 6.39 0.87
C GLN A 227 18.88 7.67 1.09
N ILE A 228 20.21 7.57 1.08
CA ILE A 228 21.11 8.73 1.15
C ILE A 228 20.84 9.68 -0.02
N LYS A 229 20.76 9.17 -1.25
CA LYS A 229 20.44 10.00 -2.43
C LYS A 229 19.05 10.61 -2.33
N LEU A 230 18.04 9.82 -1.93
CA LEU A 230 16.67 10.32 -1.71
C LEU A 230 16.62 11.47 -0.71
N SER A 231 17.35 11.39 0.40
CA SER A 231 17.38 12.43 1.42
C SER A 231 18.03 13.75 0.97
N GLN A 232 18.78 13.73 -0.12
CA GLN A 232 19.44 14.92 -0.69
C GLN A 232 18.50 15.69 -1.63
N LEU A 233 17.42 15.07 -2.10
CA LEU A 233 16.45 15.70 -3.01
C LEU A 233 15.77 16.90 -2.37
N GLN A 234 15.78 18.03 -3.06
CA GLN A 234 15.11 19.25 -2.64
C GLN A 234 13.77 19.35 -3.35
N LEU A 235 12.68 19.32 -2.58
CA LEU A 235 11.33 19.48 -3.08
C LEU A 235 10.83 20.90 -2.77
N SER A 236 10.13 21.51 -3.71
CA SER A 236 9.49 22.83 -3.55
C SER A 236 8.17 22.79 -2.77
N VAL A 237 7.80 21.62 -2.25
CA VAL A 237 6.54 21.37 -1.54
C VAL A 237 6.81 21.02 -0.07
N SER A 238 5.81 21.19 0.80
CA SER A 238 5.93 20.94 2.24
C SER A 238 4.75 20.19 2.87
N GLN A 239 3.76 19.79 2.06
CA GLN A 239 2.60 19.02 2.52
C GLN A 239 2.86 17.51 2.38
N ILE A 240 2.12 16.73 3.16
CA ILE A 240 2.14 15.28 3.16
C ILE A 240 1.07 14.78 2.19
N GLY A 241 1.46 13.91 1.27
CA GLY A 241 0.56 13.43 0.21
C GLY A 241 1.31 12.87 -0.98
N CYS A 242 0.61 12.57 -2.06
CA CYS A 242 1.21 12.08 -3.29
C CYS A 242 1.64 13.24 -4.18
N LEU A 243 2.81 13.15 -4.83
CA LEU A 243 3.26 14.18 -5.77
C LEU A 243 2.35 14.21 -6.99
N LYS A 244 2.16 15.38 -7.60
CA LYS A 244 1.53 15.52 -8.91
C LYS A 244 2.02 16.80 -9.59
N TYR A 245 1.76 16.94 -10.87
CA TYR A 245 1.94 18.23 -11.56
C TYR A 245 0.63 19.01 -11.60
N THR A 246 0.72 20.33 -11.51
CA THR A 246 -0.38 21.24 -11.86
C THR A 246 -0.51 21.33 -13.38
N ASP A 247 -1.58 21.96 -13.86
CA ASP A 247 -1.77 22.23 -15.29
C ASP A 247 -0.67 23.14 -15.87
N SER A 248 -0.02 23.95 -15.00
CA SER A 248 1.16 24.76 -15.36
C SER A 248 2.48 23.97 -15.36
N GLY A 249 2.46 22.68 -15.04
CA GLY A 249 3.64 21.83 -14.96
C GLY A 249 4.45 21.98 -13.66
N GLU A 250 3.92 22.67 -12.66
CA GLU A 250 4.58 22.85 -11.36
C GLU A 250 4.33 21.66 -10.44
N LEU A 251 5.33 21.28 -9.64
CA LEU A 251 5.18 20.22 -8.66
C LEU A 251 4.24 20.65 -7.53
N SER A 252 3.25 19.82 -7.23
CA SER A 252 2.29 20.02 -6.13
C SER A 252 2.02 18.71 -5.40
N VAL A 253 1.24 18.77 -4.31
CA VAL A 253 0.90 17.61 -3.49
C VAL A 253 -0.61 17.39 -3.52
N GLY A 254 -1.03 16.20 -3.95
CA GLY A 254 -2.39 15.70 -3.89
C GLY A 254 -2.67 14.88 -2.62
N PRO A 255 -3.88 14.31 -2.49
CA PRO A 255 -4.21 13.40 -1.39
C PRO A 255 -3.33 12.15 -1.40
N ILE A 256 -3.29 11.42 -0.29
CA ILE A 256 -2.58 10.14 -0.20
C ILE A 256 -3.33 9.09 -1.00
N ILE A 257 -2.57 8.31 -1.76
CA ILE A 257 -3.01 7.15 -2.52
C ILE A 257 -2.33 5.96 -1.86
N ALA A 258 -3.11 5.10 -1.22
CA ALA A 258 -2.59 4.03 -0.39
C ALA A 258 -3.38 2.73 -0.55
N ARG A 259 -2.76 1.62 -0.13
CA ARG A 259 -3.42 0.33 0.02
C ARG A 259 -4.27 0.31 1.31
N GLY A 260 -5.21 -0.63 1.37
CA GLY A 260 -6.02 -0.86 2.56
C GLY A 260 -7.04 0.25 2.83
N CYS A 261 -7.12 0.69 4.09
CA CYS A 261 -8.24 1.47 4.60
C CYS A 261 -8.03 2.99 4.60
N PHE A 262 -6.91 3.50 4.08
CA PHE A 262 -6.65 4.95 4.05
C PHE A 262 -7.38 5.67 2.90
N GLN A 263 -8.70 5.58 2.93
CA GLN A 263 -9.61 6.11 1.93
C GLN A 263 -11.03 6.19 2.49
N THR A 264 -11.96 6.76 1.73
CA THR A 264 -13.39 6.70 2.01
C THR A 264 -14.11 5.87 0.95
N PRO A 265 -15.18 5.14 1.31
CA PRO A 265 -15.89 4.27 0.38
C PRO A 265 -16.67 5.04 -0.70
N LYS A 266 -16.88 6.34 -0.48
CA LYS A 266 -17.60 7.28 -1.35
C LYS A 266 -16.69 8.44 -1.75
N PRO A 267 -17.02 9.19 -2.84
CA PRO A 267 -16.29 10.40 -3.21
C PRO A 267 -16.15 11.38 -2.03
N PRO A 268 -15.00 12.06 -1.88
CA PRO A 268 -13.89 12.15 -2.84
C PRO A 268 -12.87 10.99 -2.79
N TYR A 269 -13.16 9.91 -2.06
CA TYR A 269 -12.37 8.68 -1.89
C TYR A 269 -11.01 8.84 -1.21
N LEU A 270 -10.20 9.80 -1.65
CA LEU A 270 -8.83 9.98 -1.18
C LEU A 270 -8.77 11.05 -0.09
N LEU A 271 -7.83 10.90 0.84
CA LEU A 271 -7.69 11.76 2.02
C LEU A 271 -6.40 12.59 1.96
N GLY A 272 -6.49 13.86 2.31
CA GLY A 272 -5.38 14.82 2.27
C GLY A 272 -5.46 15.81 1.09
N PRO A 273 -4.36 16.54 0.77
CA PRO A 273 -3.06 16.51 1.45
C PRO A 273 -3.13 17.00 2.91
N PHE A 274 -2.10 16.72 3.69
CA PHE A 274 -2.03 17.09 5.11
C PHE A 274 -0.84 18.02 5.41
N ASN A 275 -0.97 18.89 6.40
CA ASN A 275 0.13 19.79 6.80
C ASN A 275 0.99 19.21 7.92
N ILE A 276 0.43 18.31 8.74
CA ILE A 276 1.11 17.67 9.87
C ILE A 276 0.78 16.17 9.92
N MET A 277 1.70 15.41 10.51
CA MET A 277 1.59 13.95 10.61
C MET A 277 0.41 13.50 11.47
N LYS A 278 0.09 14.27 12.51
CA LYS A 278 -1.06 14.01 13.40
C LYS A 278 -2.36 13.92 12.60
N ASP A 279 -2.63 14.92 11.76
CA ASP A 279 -3.88 14.97 10.98
C ASP A 279 -3.97 13.81 9.99
N ARG A 280 -2.84 13.46 9.35
CA ARG A 280 -2.75 12.28 8.48
C ARG A 280 -3.12 11.00 9.23
N TYR A 281 -2.47 10.73 10.37
CA TYR A 281 -2.71 9.48 11.10
C TYR A 281 -4.09 9.43 11.74
N LEU A 282 -4.63 10.55 12.23
CA LEU A 282 -6.01 10.62 12.71
C LEU A 282 -7.00 10.33 11.58
N ALA A 283 -6.79 10.89 10.39
CA ALA A 283 -7.64 10.59 9.23
C ALA A 283 -7.60 9.10 8.85
N HIS A 284 -6.41 8.47 8.89
CA HIS A 284 -6.28 7.03 8.63
C HIS A 284 -6.99 6.18 9.71
N ILE A 285 -6.82 6.53 10.99
CA ILE A 285 -7.50 5.83 12.10
C ILE A 285 -9.02 5.99 12.01
N ASP A 286 -9.50 7.20 11.71
CA ASP A 286 -10.92 7.47 11.56
C ASP A 286 -11.52 6.69 10.36
N ALA A 287 -10.76 6.54 9.27
CA ALA A 287 -11.15 5.67 8.16
C ALA A 287 -11.20 4.19 8.59
N ALA A 288 -10.19 3.69 9.30
CA ALA A 288 -10.16 2.32 9.83
C ALA A 288 -11.38 2.03 10.72
N LEU A 289 -11.70 2.94 11.66
CA LEU A 289 -12.89 2.84 12.53
C LEU A 289 -14.19 2.75 11.73
N GLN A 290 -14.33 3.55 10.66
CA GLN A 290 -15.51 3.48 9.78
C GLN A 290 -15.64 2.12 9.08
N TYR A 291 -14.53 1.56 8.57
CA TYR A 291 -14.55 0.25 7.91
C TYR A 291 -14.79 -0.90 8.90
N ILE A 292 -14.20 -0.84 10.09
CA ILE A 292 -14.44 -1.84 11.15
C ILE A 292 -15.90 -1.84 11.59
N ALA A 293 -16.51 -0.67 11.81
CA ALA A 293 -17.94 -0.58 12.15
C ALA A 293 -18.85 -1.18 11.06
N ARG A 294 -18.43 -1.09 9.80
CA ARG A 294 -19.10 -1.74 8.66
C ARG A 294 -18.84 -3.24 8.58
N GLY A 295 -17.86 -3.77 9.29
CA GLY A 295 -17.39 -5.15 9.15
C GLY A 295 -16.70 -5.36 7.80
N ALA A 296 -16.09 -4.32 7.24
CA ALA A 296 -15.40 -4.38 5.97
C ALA A 296 -13.93 -4.84 6.12
N ILE A 297 -13.37 -4.66 7.32
CA ILE A 297 -12.03 -5.11 7.72
C ILE A 297 -12.10 -5.63 9.17
N CYS A 298 -11.11 -6.44 9.57
CA CYS A 298 -11.00 -6.99 10.93
C CYS A 298 -12.24 -7.80 11.37
N GLU A 299 -12.89 -8.50 10.44
CA GLU A 299 -14.21 -9.14 10.65
C GLU A 299 -14.26 -10.06 11.89
N TRP A 300 -13.22 -10.83 12.13
CA TRP A 300 -13.14 -11.83 13.22
C TRP A 300 -13.10 -11.22 14.63
N ASP A 301 -12.57 -10.00 14.76
CA ASP A 301 -12.29 -9.36 16.05
C ASP A 301 -12.70 -7.89 16.03
N SER A 302 -13.82 -7.60 15.38
CA SER A 302 -14.24 -6.23 15.04
C SER A 302 -14.30 -5.29 16.25
N VAL A 303 -14.80 -5.75 17.41
CA VAL A 303 -14.90 -4.90 18.62
C VAL A 303 -13.51 -4.60 19.21
N ASP A 304 -12.63 -5.59 19.32
CA ASP A 304 -11.27 -5.39 19.81
C ASP A 304 -10.45 -4.54 18.85
N ALA A 305 -10.58 -4.78 17.55
CA ALA A 305 -9.99 -3.95 16.53
C ALA A 305 -10.46 -2.50 16.68
N TYR A 306 -11.76 -2.26 16.89
CA TYR A 306 -12.30 -0.92 17.10
C TYR A 306 -11.72 -0.25 18.35
N LEU A 307 -11.67 -0.95 19.49
CA LEU A 307 -11.10 -0.45 20.75
C LEU A 307 -9.61 -0.13 20.61
N TRP A 308 -8.85 -0.99 19.93
CA TRP A 308 -7.43 -0.78 19.67
C TRP A 308 -7.19 0.48 18.81
N HIS A 309 -8.01 0.71 17.79
CA HIS A 309 -7.93 1.92 16.99
C HIS A 309 -8.35 3.17 17.78
N LEU A 310 -9.33 3.10 18.69
CA LEU A 310 -9.66 4.22 19.58
C LEU A 310 -8.49 4.57 20.51
N GLU A 311 -7.79 3.56 21.01
CA GLU A 311 -6.58 3.76 21.80
C GLU A 311 -5.47 4.43 21.00
N LEU A 312 -5.16 3.93 19.80
CA LEU A 312 -4.21 4.59 18.90
C LEU A 312 -4.62 6.03 18.58
N ARG A 313 -5.91 6.28 18.37
CA ARG A 313 -6.43 7.62 18.12
C ARG A 313 -6.12 8.57 19.27
N GLU A 314 -6.29 8.10 20.50
CA GLU A 314 -6.00 8.87 21.70
C GLU A 314 -4.50 9.17 21.84
N LEU A 315 -3.65 8.17 21.60
CA LEU A 315 -2.18 8.34 21.59
C LEU A 315 -1.74 9.35 20.53
N VAL A 316 -2.22 9.22 19.29
CA VAL A 316 -1.88 10.13 18.18
C VAL A 316 -2.38 11.55 18.45
N SER A 317 -3.61 11.71 18.96
CA SER A 317 -4.19 13.03 19.27
C SER A 317 -3.32 13.79 20.28
N ASN A 318 -2.76 13.08 21.26
CA ASN A 318 -1.93 13.64 22.32
C ASN A 318 -0.43 13.70 21.99
N SER A 319 -0.01 13.16 20.84
CA SER A 319 1.40 13.17 20.43
C SER A 319 1.87 14.58 20.06
N LYS A 320 2.95 15.03 20.71
CA LYS A 320 3.64 16.28 20.35
C LYS A 320 4.54 16.09 19.13
N VAL A 321 5.12 14.90 18.96
CA VAL A 321 6.02 14.58 17.84
C VAL A 321 5.25 14.66 16.52
N LEU A 322 4.08 14.02 16.44
CA LEU A 322 3.25 14.01 15.23
C LEU A 322 2.57 15.37 14.97
N GLY A 323 2.44 16.21 16.00
CA GLY A 323 1.86 17.55 15.89
C GLY A 323 2.82 18.64 15.39
N ARG A 324 4.08 18.30 15.09
CA ARG A 324 5.06 19.27 14.59
C ARG A 324 4.74 19.67 13.16
N THR A 325 4.85 20.97 12.87
CA THR A 325 4.80 21.50 11.51
C THR A 325 6.00 21.04 10.71
N LEU A 326 5.78 20.63 9.47
CA LEU A 326 6.85 20.25 8.56
C LEU A 326 7.35 21.48 7.81
N SER A 327 8.66 21.74 7.90
CA SER A 327 9.32 22.74 7.05
C SER A 327 9.77 22.16 5.71
N ARG A 328 9.92 20.84 5.64
CA ARG A 328 10.37 20.08 4.47
C ARG A 328 9.80 18.67 4.52
N VAL A 329 9.54 18.11 3.34
CA VAL A 329 9.12 16.73 3.15
C VAL A 329 10.11 15.96 2.28
N TYR A 330 10.02 14.63 2.33
CA TYR A 330 10.88 13.68 1.66
C TYR A 330 10.04 12.58 1.04
N ILE A 331 10.48 12.05 -0.10
CA ILE A 331 9.80 10.94 -0.78
C ILE A 331 10.05 9.65 0.01
N LYS A 332 8.97 8.94 0.33
CA LYS A 332 8.98 7.60 0.92
C LYS A 332 8.57 6.56 -0.13
N HIS A 333 9.37 5.51 -0.25
CA HIS A 333 8.99 4.32 -0.99
C HIS A 333 8.04 3.48 -0.11
N ASP A 334 6.84 3.16 -0.58
CA ASP A 334 5.77 2.52 0.23
C ASP A 334 5.64 1.00 -0.03
N ASP A 335 6.62 0.40 -0.73
CA ASP A 335 6.69 -1.05 -1.00
C ASP A 335 8.12 -1.62 -0.82
N GLU A 336 8.81 -1.23 0.25
CA GLU A 336 10.23 -1.58 0.52
C GLU A 336 10.42 -3.05 0.97
N LYS A 337 10.03 -4.00 0.12
CA LYS A 337 10.05 -5.45 0.38
C LYS A 337 11.33 -6.14 -0.08
N GLY A 338 12.34 -5.36 -0.44
CA GLY A 338 13.67 -5.81 -0.89
C GLY A 338 13.80 -6.12 -2.38
N ASP A 339 12.83 -6.78 -3.01
CA ASP A 339 12.89 -7.15 -4.44
C ASP A 339 12.69 -5.97 -5.41
N HIS A 340 12.29 -4.80 -4.90
CA HIS A 340 12.20 -3.53 -5.63
C HIS A 340 13.57 -2.97 -6.08
N LEU A 341 14.70 -3.52 -5.60
CA LEU A 341 16.04 -3.11 -6.03
C LEU A 341 16.54 -4.00 -7.18
N MET A 342 16.97 -3.37 -8.28
CA MET A 342 17.62 -4.03 -9.42
C MET A 342 19.12 -3.90 -9.33
N TRP A 343 19.80 -5.01 -9.64
CA TRP A 343 21.24 -5.17 -9.52
C TRP A 343 21.84 -5.46 -10.89
N ASN A 344 23.06 -4.97 -11.10
CA ASN A 344 23.88 -5.38 -12.24
C ASN A 344 24.83 -6.55 -11.86
N GLU A 345 25.61 -7.02 -12.83
CA GLU A 345 26.61 -8.10 -12.62
C GLU A 345 27.71 -7.73 -11.61
N LYS A 346 27.90 -6.44 -11.32
CA LYS A 346 28.85 -5.92 -10.32
C LYS A 346 28.22 -5.76 -8.94
N GLU A 347 26.97 -6.22 -8.77
CA GLU A 347 26.20 -6.09 -7.54
C GLU A 347 26.02 -4.62 -7.10
N GLU A 348 25.88 -3.71 -8.07
CA GLU A 348 25.51 -2.32 -7.84
C GLU A 348 24.02 -2.13 -8.12
N VAL A 349 23.35 -1.30 -7.32
CA VAL A 349 21.93 -0.96 -7.56
C VAL A 349 21.83 -0.05 -8.78
N VAL A 350 21.16 -0.54 -9.83
CA VAL A 350 20.96 0.16 -11.12
C VAL A 350 19.51 0.55 -11.38
N GLY A 351 18.59 0.11 -10.52
CA GLY A 351 17.17 0.41 -10.65
C GLY A 351 16.45 0.31 -9.30
N VAL A 352 15.47 1.17 -9.08
CA VAL A 352 14.50 1.08 -7.97
C VAL A 352 13.10 1.12 -8.59
N LEU A 353 12.34 0.05 -8.41
CA LEU A 353 11.02 -0.17 -9.03
C LEU A 353 9.87 0.13 -8.05
N ASP A 354 8.63 -0.09 -8.48
CA ASP A 354 7.42 -0.12 -7.63
C ASP A 354 7.05 1.19 -6.88
N TRP A 355 7.19 2.35 -7.54
CA TRP A 355 6.85 3.67 -6.99
C TRP A 355 5.34 4.04 -7.00
N GLU A 356 4.45 3.09 -7.29
CA GLU A 356 2.99 3.32 -7.46
C GLU A 356 2.30 3.90 -6.21
N TRP A 357 2.85 3.63 -5.02
CA TRP A 357 2.30 4.04 -3.71
C TRP A 357 3.16 5.09 -2.99
N ALA A 358 4.15 5.63 -3.70
CA ALA A 358 5.07 6.59 -3.13
C ALA A 358 4.35 7.90 -2.76
N HIS A 359 4.79 8.49 -1.66
CA HIS A 359 4.26 9.74 -1.15
C HIS A 359 5.36 10.55 -0.48
N VAL A 360 5.12 11.85 -0.30
CA VAL A 360 5.99 12.73 0.46
C VAL A 360 5.52 12.84 1.90
N THR A 361 6.47 12.79 2.84
CA THR A 361 6.21 12.82 4.28
C THR A 361 7.38 13.42 5.07
N SER A 362 7.30 13.43 6.41
CA SER A 362 8.38 13.82 7.32
C SER A 362 9.66 13.01 7.10
N LYS A 363 10.81 13.58 7.49
CA LYS A 363 12.11 12.91 7.36
C LYS A 363 12.14 11.59 8.12
N GLU A 364 11.59 11.62 9.32
CA GLU A 364 11.63 10.53 10.28
C GLU A 364 10.80 9.32 9.80
N GLU A 365 9.67 9.55 9.13
CA GLU A 365 8.90 8.47 8.49
C GLU A 365 9.53 8.00 7.18
N ALA A 366 10.05 8.92 6.37
CA ALA A 366 10.62 8.59 5.06
C ALA A 366 11.85 7.68 5.20
N PHE A 367 12.67 7.89 6.23
CA PHE A 367 13.94 7.18 6.44
C PHE A 367 13.97 6.29 7.68
N SER A 368 12.81 5.95 8.25
CA SER A 368 12.70 4.82 9.19
C SER A 368 13.08 3.51 8.49
N SER A 369 13.53 2.50 9.22
CA SER A 369 13.87 1.21 8.61
C SER A 369 12.70 0.60 7.83
N PRO A 370 12.95 -0.05 6.68
CA PRO A 370 11.92 -0.73 5.91
C PRO A 370 11.45 -1.99 6.63
N TYR A 371 10.20 -2.41 6.34
CA TYR A 371 9.55 -3.52 7.05
C TYR A 371 10.28 -4.86 6.90
N ILE A 372 10.97 -5.08 5.78
CA ILE A 372 11.76 -6.30 5.58
C ILE A 372 12.84 -6.52 6.66
N PHE A 373 13.30 -5.46 7.33
CA PHE A 373 14.35 -5.53 8.36
C PHE A 373 13.83 -5.68 9.79
N TYR A 374 12.57 -5.36 10.07
CA TYR A 374 12.04 -5.40 11.45
C TYR A 374 10.79 -6.26 11.64
N ASP A 375 10.02 -6.52 10.59
CA ASP A 375 8.73 -7.19 10.71
C ASP A 375 8.92 -8.70 10.94
N MET A 376 8.93 -9.09 12.22
CA MET A 376 9.23 -10.43 12.73
C MET A 376 8.34 -10.75 13.94
N ILE A 377 8.41 -11.99 14.42
CA ILE A 377 7.58 -12.44 15.56
C ILE A 377 7.77 -11.59 16.82
N ASP A 378 8.99 -11.15 17.12
CA ASP A 378 9.26 -10.34 18.32
C ASP A 378 8.62 -8.95 18.20
N TYR A 379 8.68 -8.34 17.01
CA TYR A 379 7.94 -7.11 16.72
C TYR A 379 6.43 -7.30 16.93
N ILE A 380 5.84 -8.38 16.42
CA ILE A 380 4.42 -8.72 16.64
C ILE A 380 4.11 -8.84 18.14
N ARG A 381 4.99 -9.50 18.90
CA ARG A 381 4.91 -9.65 20.36
C ARG A 381 5.19 -8.37 21.15
N GLY A 382 5.42 -7.26 20.47
CA GLY A 382 5.55 -5.94 21.06
C GLY A 382 6.97 -5.54 21.43
N ASP A 383 7.98 -6.29 20.99
CA ASP A 383 9.37 -5.87 21.13
C ASP A 383 9.65 -4.69 20.18
N ASN A 384 10.24 -3.64 20.75
CA ASN A 384 10.64 -2.45 20.04
C ASN A 384 12.17 -2.31 19.93
N GLN A 385 12.95 -3.29 20.43
CA GLN A 385 14.39 -3.32 20.22
C GLN A 385 14.75 -3.38 18.73
N LEU A 386 15.89 -2.80 18.38
CA LEU A 386 16.41 -2.82 17.01
C LEU A 386 16.90 -4.21 16.63
N THR A 387 16.65 -4.61 15.39
CA THR A 387 17.07 -5.90 14.85
C THR A 387 18.52 -5.85 14.36
N LYS A 388 19.09 -7.02 14.02
CA LYS A 388 20.44 -7.11 13.42
C LYS A 388 20.53 -6.26 12.16
N GLU A 389 19.54 -6.36 11.28
CA GLU A 389 19.48 -5.65 10.00
C GLU A 389 19.36 -4.14 10.18
N GLU A 390 18.60 -3.69 11.18
CA GLU A 390 18.50 -2.26 11.52
C GLU A 390 19.80 -1.70 12.08
N ILE A 391 20.50 -2.47 12.93
CA ILE A 391 21.82 -2.10 13.44
C ILE A 391 22.82 -2.01 12.27
N MET A 392 22.80 -2.97 11.35
CA MET A 392 23.63 -2.93 10.14
C MET A 392 23.33 -1.67 9.28
N LEU A 393 22.06 -1.28 9.18
CA LEU A 393 21.66 -0.08 8.44
C LEU A 393 22.15 1.20 9.14
N ILE A 394 22.05 1.28 10.47
CA ILE A 394 22.60 2.36 11.28
C ILE A 394 24.11 2.48 11.07
N ASP A 395 24.84 1.38 11.23
CA ASP A 395 26.30 1.35 11.05
C ASP A 395 26.69 1.76 9.63
N CYS A 396 25.90 1.35 8.63
CA CYS A 396 26.08 1.77 7.25
C CYS A 396 25.94 3.29 7.12
N TYR A 397 24.88 3.89 7.63
CA TYR A 397 24.70 5.35 7.60
C TYR A 397 25.83 6.09 8.31
N ASP A 398 26.31 5.60 9.46
CA ASP A 398 27.42 6.21 10.19
C ASP A 398 28.73 6.14 9.36
N ARG A 399 29.01 5.02 8.69
CA ARG A 399 30.16 4.91 7.75
C ARG A 399 30.06 5.90 6.59
N TYR A 400 28.86 6.19 6.10
CA TYR A 400 28.61 7.19 5.06
C TYR A 400 28.45 8.62 5.59
N ASN A 401 28.77 8.86 6.87
CA ASN A 401 28.67 10.17 7.53
C ASN A 401 27.24 10.76 7.48
N ARG A 402 26.25 9.90 7.72
CA ARG A 402 24.81 10.23 7.75
C ARG A 402 24.14 9.83 9.08
N PRO A 403 24.66 10.30 10.23
CA PRO A 403 24.07 10.00 11.54
C PRO A 403 22.63 10.52 11.66
N ASP A 404 22.24 11.50 10.84
CA ASP A 404 20.87 12.01 10.76
C ASP A 404 19.87 10.98 10.21
N LEU A 405 20.29 10.07 9.33
CA LEU A 405 19.46 8.96 8.85
C LEU A 405 19.49 7.78 9.83
N ALA A 406 20.66 7.52 10.45
CA ALA A 406 20.76 6.55 11.54
C ALA A 406 19.78 6.88 12.68
N GLU A 407 19.60 8.16 13.01
CA GLU A 407 18.65 8.60 14.02
C GLU A 407 17.18 8.39 13.61
N CYS A 408 16.86 8.47 12.31
CA CYS A 408 15.53 8.13 11.79
C CYS A 408 15.22 6.63 11.98
N VAL A 409 16.23 5.76 11.78
CA VAL A 409 16.10 4.32 12.04
C VAL A 409 15.88 4.05 13.52
N LYS A 410 16.72 4.62 14.40
CA LYS A 410 16.65 4.42 15.87
C LYS A 410 15.29 4.80 16.45
N ASN A 411 14.69 5.87 15.95
CA ASN A 411 13.40 6.38 16.43
C ASN A 411 12.22 5.96 15.54
N GLY A 412 12.43 5.05 14.59
CA GLY A 412 11.45 4.69 13.56
C GLY A 412 10.22 3.95 14.07
N ARG A 413 10.29 3.34 15.27
CA ARG A 413 9.21 2.50 15.83
C ARG A 413 7.86 3.20 15.93
N LEU A 414 7.84 4.51 16.16
CA LEU A 414 6.60 5.30 16.16
C LEU A 414 5.86 5.16 14.81
N TYR A 415 6.57 5.35 13.71
CA TYR A 415 5.99 5.33 12.36
C TYR A 415 5.70 3.91 11.88
N GLN A 416 6.58 2.96 12.24
CA GLN A 416 6.42 1.54 11.90
C GLN A 416 5.23 0.92 12.62
N ARG A 417 4.97 1.26 13.88
CA ARG A 417 3.75 0.82 14.59
C ARG A 417 2.49 1.43 13.98
N LEU A 418 2.56 2.68 13.52
CA LEU A 418 1.45 3.34 12.86
C LEU A 418 1.19 2.82 11.43
N SER A 419 2.10 2.06 10.82
CA SER A 419 1.82 1.42 9.53
C SER A 419 0.79 0.28 9.64
N SER A 420 0.52 -0.22 10.86
CA SER A 420 -0.46 -1.28 11.12
C SER A 420 -1.91 -0.79 11.26
N ILE A 421 -2.17 0.52 11.09
CA ILE A 421 -3.56 1.03 11.08
C ILE A 421 -4.37 0.26 10.02
N GLY A 422 -5.57 -0.16 10.41
CA GLY A 422 -6.46 -1.00 9.60
C GLY A 422 -6.20 -2.51 9.70
N HIS A 423 -5.11 -2.94 10.35
CA HIS A 423 -4.66 -4.34 10.39
C HIS A 423 -4.51 -4.83 11.85
N TYR A 424 -5.64 -5.05 12.52
CA TYR A 424 -5.63 -5.63 13.87
C TYR A 424 -5.49 -7.15 13.82
N ASP A 425 -4.67 -7.70 14.72
CA ASP A 425 -4.52 -9.12 15.00
C ASP A 425 -4.34 -9.30 16.51
N LYS A 426 -4.92 -10.35 17.10
CA LYS A 426 -4.79 -10.66 18.52
C LYS A 426 -3.34 -10.93 18.95
N ALA A 427 -2.50 -11.41 18.04
CA ALA A 427 -1.09 -11.65 18.29
C ALA A 427 -0.31 -10.35 18.56
N TYR A 428 -0.84 -9.19 18.14
CA TYR A 428 -0.23 -7.91 18.42
C TYR A 428 -0.33 -7.55 19.90
N SER A 429 0.84 -7.43 20.52
CA SER A 429 0.98 -6.89 21.87
C SER A 429 0.73 -5.38 21.87
N LYS A 430 -0.32 -4.94 22.57
CA LYS A 430 -0.72 -3.53 22.64
C LYS A 430 0.36 -2.66 23.30
N LYS A 431 1.15 -3.23 24.22
CA LYS A 431 2.29 -2.55 24.85
C LYS A 431 3.28 -2.02 23.81
N GLY A 432 3.60 -2.81 22.79
CA GLY A 432 4.54 -2.40 21.73
C GLY A 432 4.07 -1.18 20.93
N PHE A 433 2.76 -0.93 20.86
CA PHE A 433 2.20 0.25 20.20
C PHE A 433 2.15 1.49 21.11
N ARG A 434 2.19 1.31 22.44
CA ARG A 434 2.19 2.40 23.44
C ARG A 434 3.58 2.97 23.67
N GLU A 435 4.57 2.09 23.80
CA GLU A 435 5.95 2.47 24.15
C GLU A 435 6.54 3.59 23.27
N PRO A 436 6.35 3.61 21.93
CA PRO A 436 6.90 4.70 21.09
C PRO A 436 6.26 6.07 21.33
N PHE A 437 5.15 6.15 22.07
CA PHE A 437 4.49 7.39 22.47
C PHE A 437 4.93 7.89 23.85
N GLU A 438 5.77 7.15 24.57
CA GLU A 438 6.18 7.53 25.91
C GLU A 438 7.07 8.79 25.92
N PRO A 439 6.91 9.69 26.91
CA PRO A 439 5.89 9.66 27.96
C PRO A 439 4.50 10.06 27.41
N ILE A 440 3.47 9.28 27.75
CA ILE A 440 2.09 9.54 27.35
C ILE A 440 1.51 10.64 28.24
N PRO A 441 1.11 11.82 27.71
CA PRO A 441 0.67 12.95 28.51
C PRO A 441 -0.82 12.85 28.89
N ILE A 442 -1.27 11.66 29.31
CA ILE A 442 -2.65 11.37 29.67
C ILE A 442 -2.64 10.71 31.05
N SER A 443 -3.09 11.44 32.07
CA SER A 443 -2.88 11.07 33.47
C SER A 443 -3.66 9.84 33.93
N ASP A 444 -4.78 9.53 33.29
CA ASP A 444 -5.66 8.40 33.63
C ASP A 444 -5.50 7.20 32.66
N PHE A 445 -4.46 7.22 31.82
CA PHE A 445 -4.24 6.22 30.80
C PHE A 445 -3.42 5.04 31.36
N HIS A 446 -4.12 4.05 31.90
CA HIS A 446 -3.52 2.86 32.52
C HIS A 446 -4.12 1.57 31.97
N PRO A 447 -3.97 1.29 30.66
CA PRO A 447 -4.50 0.08 30.07
C PRO A 447 -3.83 -1.17 30.65
N PRO A 448 -4.59 -2.20 31.06
CA PRO A 448 -4.06 -3.48 31.53
C PRO A 448 -3.18 -4.18 30.50
N ALA A 449 -2.32 -5.08 31.00
CA ALA A 449 -1.43 -5.89 30.17
C ALA A 449 -2.16 -7.05 29.48
N GLN A 450 -3.11 -7.69 30.18
CA GLN A 450 -3.85 -8.82 29.63
C GLN A 450 -5.00 -8.35 28.74
N ASP A 451 -5.17 -9.00 27.59
CA ASP A 451 -6.17 -8.62 26.59
C ASP A 451 -7.61 -8.64 27.14
N VAL A 452 -7.94 -9.60 28.00
CA VAL A 452 -9.28 -9.70 28.61
C VAL A 452 -9.59 -8.51 29.52
N ASP A 453 -8.62 -8.09 30.34
CA ASP A 453 -8.77 -6.93 31.22
C ASP A 453 -8.71 -5.62 30.42
N TRP A 454 -7.84 -5.57 29.41
CA TRP A 454 -7.73 -4.46 28.48
C TRP A 454 -9.05 -4.19 27.74
N ARG A 455 -9.76 -5.23 27.31
CA ARG A 455 -11.08 -5.09 26.69
C ARG A 455 -12.07 -4.42 27.64
N VAL A 456 -12.17 -4.92 28.89
CA VAL A 456 -13.06 -4.34 29.91
C VAL A 456 -12.70 -2.88 30.19
N TYR A 457 -11.41 -2.59 30.39
CA TYR A 457 -10.90 -1.24 30.59
C TYR A 457 -11.27 -0.31 29.42
N SER A 458 -11.04 -0.77 28.19
CA SER A 458 -11.24 0.05 26.99
C SER A 458 -12.73 0.31 26.72
N ILE A 459 -13.59 -0.68 26.93
CA ILE A 459 -15.05 -0.47 26.85
C ILE A 459 -15.49 0.60 27.85
N LYS A 460 -14.99 0.56 29.10
CA LYS A 460 -15.32 1.57 30.12
C LYS A 460 -14.76 2.94 29.75
N ARG A 461 -13.52 3.02 29.26
CA ARG A 461 -12.87 4.27 28.85
C ARG A 461 -13.64 4.97 27.72
N TYR A 462 -14.09 4.20 26.75
CA TYR A 462 -14.74 4.71 25.54
C TYR A 462 -16.27 4.52 25.53
N GLN A 463 -16.90 4.27 26.68
CA GLN A 463 -18.33 3.94 26.78
C GLN A 463 -19.28 4.98 26.15
N ASN A 464 -18.85 6.25 26.09
CA ASN A 464 -19.63 7.34 25.50
C ASN A 464 -19.34 7.55 24.00
N HIS A 465 -18.43 6.78 23.41
CA HIS A 465 -18.13 6.86 21.98
C HIS A 465 -19.24 6.20 21.17
N LYS A 466 -20.05 7.02 20.48
CA LYS A 466 -21.22 6.56 19.70
C LYS A 466 -20.89 5.39 18.76
N GLY A 467 -19.79 5.50 18.02
CA GLY A 467 -19.39 4.45 17.08
C GLY A 467 -18.96 3.13 17.75
N LEU A 468 -18.49 3.18 19.01
CA LEU A 468 -18.20 1.96 19.77
C LEU A 468 -19.50 1.29 20.18
N VAL A 469 -20.46 2.05 20.70
CA VAL A 469 -21.79 1.53 21.10
C VAL A 469 -22.48 0.85 19.92
N GLU A 470 -22.44 1.46 18.74
CA GLU A 470 -23.01 0.89 17.51
C GLU A 470 -22.27 -0.38 17.07
N THR A 471 -20.94 -0.38 17.13
CA THR A 471 -20.10 -1.53 16.77
C THR A 471 -20.35 -2.71 17.72
N MET A 472 -20.34 -2.48 19.04
CA MET A 472 -20.65 -3.47 20.06
C MET A 472 -22.05 -4.08 19.86
N LYS A 473 -23.06 -3.24 19.59
CA LYS A 473 -24.42 -3.70 19.30
C LYS A 473 -24.46 -4.59 18.05
N LYS A 474 -23.77 -4.19 16.98
CA LYS A 474 -23.74 -4.95 15.72
C LYS A 474 -23.12 -6.33 15.88
N PHE A 475 -22.02 -6.42 16.64
CA PHE A 475 -21.26 -7.66 16.81
C PHE A 475 -21.64 -8.43 18.09
N GLY A 476 -22.69 -8.01 18.80
CA GLY A 476 -23.23 -8.73 19.95
C GLY A 476 -22.31 -8.79 21.18
N VAL A 477 -21.44 -7.79 21.38
CA VAL A 477 -20.55 -7.71 22.55
C VAL A 477 -21.11 -6.72 23.56
N THR A 478 -21.14 -7.09 24.84
CA THR A 478 -21.53 -6.19 25.94
C THR A 478 -20.41 -6.07 26.98
N LEU A 479 -20.50 -5.07 27.85
CA LEU A 479 -19.56 -4.92 28.95
C LEU A 479 -19.64 -6.11 29.91
N GLU A 480 -20.85 -6.56 30.25
CA GLU A 480 -21.08 -7.69 31.15
C GLU A 480 -20.44 -8.96 30.61
N LYS A 481 -20.53 -9.19 29.29
CA LYS A 481 -19.90 -10.34 28.65
C LYS A 481 -18.37 -10.25 28.70
N ALA A 482 -17.80 -9.07 28.43
CA ALA A 482 -16.36 -8.86 28.54
C ALA A 482 -15.86 -9.06 29.98
N GLU A 483 -16.63 -8.63 30.98
CA GLU A 483 -16.30 -8.85 32.40
C GLU A 483 -16.42 -10.32 32.81
N GLU A 484 -17.39 -11.06 32.27
CA GLU A 484 -17.49 -12.52 32.44
C GLU A 484 -16.28 -13.23 31.83
N ASP A 485 -15.94 -12.91 30.58
CA ASP A 485 -14.80 -13.51 29.88
C ASP A 485 -13.48 -13.26 30.63
N ALA A 486 -13.31 -12.07 31.22
CA ALA A 486 -12.15 -11.75 32.06
C ALA A 486 -12.13 -12.59 33.34
N ARG A 487 -13.26 -12.72 34.07
CA ARG A 487 -13.35 -13.58 35.26
C ARG A 487 -13.04 -15.04 34.94
N ASP A 488 -13.60 -15.57 33.85
CA ASP A 488 -13.38 -16.95 33.41
C ASP A 488 -11.93 -17.19 32.97
N TRP A 489 -11.27 -16.19 32.42
CA TRP A 489 -9.85 -16.27 32.08
C TRP A 489 -8.99 -16.33 33.33
N HIS A 490 -9.20 -15.43 34.30
CA HIS A 490 -8.45 -15.43 35.58
C HIS A 490 -8.67 -16.74 36.34
N ALA A 491 -9.90 -17.24 36.44
CA ALA A 491 -10.19 -18.52 37.09
C ALA A 491 -9.50 -19.75 36.45
N ARG A 492 -9.00 -19.64 35.22
CA ARG A 492 -8.28 -20.70 34.50
C ARG A 492 -6.76 -20.54 34.51
N ASN A 493 -6.26 -19.33 34.78
CA ASN A 493 -4.83 -18.99 34.60
C ASN A 493 -4.16 -18.47 35.88
N ASP A 494 -4.94 -18.15 36.92
CA ASP A 494 -4.49 -17.96 38.30
C ASP A 494 -4.50 -19.31 39.06
#